data_AF-A0A4S4DFI9-F1
#
_entry.id   AF-A0A4S4DFI9-F1
#
_cell.length_a   1.000
_cell.length_b   1.000
_cell.length_c   1.000
_cell.angle_alpha   90.00
_cell.angle_beta   90.00
_cell.angle_gamma   90.00
#
_symmetry.space_group_name_H-M   'P 1'
#
loop_
_entity.id
_entity.type
_entity.pdbx_description
1 polymer ?
#
loop_
_entity_poly.entity_id
_entity_poly.type
_entity_poly.pdbx_seq_one_letter_code
_entity_poly.pdbx_strand_id
1 'polypeptide(L)'
;MSPKEDIFDKWREIQGCCGWDNLLNPLHLWLRREIFKYSEFAQATYDAFDFDSFSKYCGSCRYNRDKIFDKSGLTKYGYKVSKYIHAMSHVDVPRWLEWSTLGQTWSKDSNWMGFVAMSDDEETRRIERRDIVVA
;
A
#
# COMPACT_ATOMS: atom_id res chain seq x y z
N MET A 1 -11.74 16.31 -10.95
CA MET A 1 -10.33 15.84 -10.90
C MET A 1 -9.72 16.08 -12.26
N SER A 2 -8.49 16.56 -12.34
CA SER A 2 -7.78 16.70 -13.62
C SER A 2 -7.57 15.33 -14.27
N PRO A 3 -7.61 15.21 -15.62
CA PRO A 3 -7.54 13.92 -16.32
C PRO A 3 -6.29 13.14 -15.95
N LYS A 4 -6.40 11.82 -15.78
CA LYS A 4 -5.27 10.90 -15.58
C LYS A 4 -4.54 10.79 -16.92
N GLU A 5 -3.30 11.29 -16.97
CA GLU A 5 -2.52 11.33 -18.21
C GLU A 5 -1.73 10.02 -18.36
N ASP A 6 -1.52 9.64 -19.62
CA ASP A 6 -0.66 8.54 -20.01
C ASP A 6 0.80 8.91 -19.74
N ILE A 7 1.54 8.01 -19.10
CA ILE A 7 2.94 8.23 -18.68
C ILE A 7 3.90 7.19 -19.23
N PHE A 8 3.49 6.42 -20.25
CA PHE A 8 4.29 5.36 -20.86
C PHE A 8 5.70 5.84 -21.28
N ASP A 9 5.81 6.99 -21.93
CA ASP A 9 7.13 7.50 -22.36
C ASP A 9 8.02 7.98 -21.20
N LYS A 10 7.45 8.23 -20.01
CA LYS A 10 8.13 8.93 -18.90
C LYS A 10 8.16 8.15 -17.59
N TRP A 11 7.61 6.94 -17.55
CA TRP A 11 7.50 6.18 -16.30
C TRP A 11 8.87 5.95 -15.66
N ARG A 12 9.93 5.75 -16.46
CA ARG A 12 11.30 5.51 -15.95
C ARG A 12 11.82 6.72 -15.17
N GLU A 13 11.64 7.92 -15.73
CA GLU A 13 12.05 9.18 -15.09
C GLU A 13 11.27 9.42 -13.79
N ILE A 14 9.96 9.19 -13.83
CA ILE A 14 9.07 9.28 -12.65
C ILE A 14 9.49 8.29 -11.57
N GLN A 15 9.95 7.10 -11.95
CA GLN A 15 10.44 6.05 -11.06
C GLN A 15 11.93 6.25 -10.69
N GLY A 16 12.51 7.40 -11.01
CA GLY A 16 13.81 7.83 -10.51
C GLY A 16 15.02 7.36 -11.30
N CYS A 17 14.86 6.84 -12.53
CA CYS A 17 16.01 6.37 -13.31
C CYS A 17 17.09 7.44 -13.56
N CYS A 18 16.70 8.71 -13.56
CA CYS A 18 17.56 9.87 -13.72
C CYS A 18 17.60 10.75 -12.45
N GLY A 19 17.36 10.18 -11.26
CA GLY A 19 17.40 10.94 -10.00
C GLY A 19 16.35 12.06 -9.88
N TRP A 20 15.23 11.94 -10.63
CA TRP A 20 14.17 12.96 -10.72
C TRP A 20 14.67 14.35 -11.18
N ASP A 21 15.70 14.39 -12.02
CA ASP A 21 16.23 15.63 -12.57
C ASP A 21 15.13 16.47 -13.24
N ASN A 22 15.09 17.76 -12.92
CA ASN A 22 14.06 18.73 -13.36
C ASN A 22 12.59 18.38 -13.00
N LEU A 23 12.33 17.36 -12.16
CA LEU A 23 10.97 16.98 -11.76
C LEU A 23 10.57 17.47 -10.37
N LEU A 24 11.52 17.89 -9.53
CA LEU A 24 11.27 18.24 -8.12
C LEU A 24 11.02 19.73 -7.88
N ASN A 25 11.61 20.63 -8.68
CA ASN A 25 11.52 22.07 -8.47
C ASN A 25 11.34 22.85 -9.79
N PRO A 26 10.10 23.26 -10.15
CA PRO A 26 8.85 23.01 -9.43
C PRO A 26 8.43 21.53 -9.53
N LEU A 27 7.69 21.03 -8.53
CA LEU A 27 7.27 19.63 -8.52
C LEU A 27 6.35 19.32 -9.71
N HIS A 28 6.83 18.49 -10.63
CA HIS A 28 6.11 18.13 -11.83
C HIS A 28 4.79 17.43 -11.49
N LEU A 29 3.70 17.79 -12.18
CA LEU A 29 2.33 17.31 -11.88
C LEU A 29 2.21 15.77 -11.93
N TRP A 30 2.84 15.13 -12.91
CA TRP A 30 2.87 13.66 -13.01
C TRP A 30 3.58 13.02 -11.82
N LEU A 31 4.77 13.51 -11.45
CA LEU A 31 5.52 13.01 -10.31
C LEU A 31 4.72 13.19 -9.01
N ARG A 32 4.12 14.36 -8.81
CA ARG A 32 3.24 14.64 -7.66
C ARG A 32 2.13 13.58 -7.53
N ARG A 33 1.43 13.27 -8.62
CA ARG A 33 0.32 12.30 -8.61
C ARG A 33 0.79 10.88 -8.27
N GLU A 34 1.92 10.47 -8.81
CA GLU A 34 2.49 9.15 -8.55
C GLU A 34 2.97 9.05 -7.10
N ILE A 35 3.58 10.10 -6.55
CA ILE A 35 3.90 10.20 -5.11
C ILE A 35 2.64 10.05 -4.27
N PHE A 36 1.55 10.77 -4.58
CA PHE A 36 0.29 10.64 -3.84
C PHE A 36 -0.28 9.23 -3.93
N LYS A 37 -0.26 8.60 -5.11
CA LYS A 37 -0.73 7.23 -5.30
C LYS A 37 0.02 6.24 -4.40
N TYR A 38 1.36 6.26 -4.43
CA TYR A 38 2.17 5.35 -3.60
C TYR A 38 2.04 5.66 -2.10
N SER A 39 1.89 6.94 -1.75
CA SER A 39 1.64 7.35 -0.36
C SER A 39 0.28 6.87 0.16
N GLU A 40 -0.77 6.92 -0.67
CA GLU A 40 -2.10 6.40 -0.29
C GLU A 40 -2.10 4.87 -0.15
N PHE A 41 -1.28 4.13 -0.90
CA PHE A 41 -1.08 2.69 -0.64
C PHE A 41 -0.44 2.42 0.72
N ALA A 42 0.58 3.19 1.08
CA ALA A 42 1.21 3.10 2.40
C ALA A 42 0.20 3.46 3.51
N GLN A 43 -0.57 4.54 3.35
CA GLN A 43 -1.58 4.95 4.32
C GLN A 43 -2.66 3.87 4.53
N ALA A 44 -3.09 3.20 3.45
CA ALA A 44 -4.08 2.12 3.56
C ALA A 44 -3.60 0.94 4.42
N THR A 45 -2.28 0.75 4.59
CA THR A 45 -1.77 -0.22 5.57
C THR A 45 -2.11 0.18 7.00
N TYR A 46 -1.87 1.44 7.37
CA TYR A 46 -2.24 1.93 8.70
C TYR A 46 -3.74 1.92 8.93
N ASP A 47 -4.54 2.36 7.96
CA ASP A 47 -6.00 2.44 8.11
C ASP A 47 -6.63 1.05 8.28
N ALA A 48 -6.10 0.05 7.57
CA ALA A 48 -6.59 -1.32 7.59
C ALA A 48 -6.05 -2.14 8.76
N PHE A 49 -4.96 -1.73 9.43
CA PHE A 49 -4.41 -2.46 10.56
C PHE A 49 -5.28 -2.32 11.82
N ASP A 50 -5.52 -3.43 12.53
CA ASP A 50 -6.27 -3.42 13.77
C ASP A 50 -5.38 -3.12 15.00
N PHE A 51 -5.33 -1.83 15.39
CA PHE A 51 -4.65 -1.33 16.59
C PHE A 51 -5.50 -1.40 17.88
N ASP A 52 -6.66 -2.07 17.87
CA ASP A 52 -7.44 -2.20 19.10
C ASP A 52 -6.91 -3.36 19.95
N SER A 53 -6.19 -3.07 21.03
CA SER A 53 -5.66 -4.08 21.95
C SER A 53 -6.76 -4.92 22.63
N PHE A 54 -8.01 -4.44 22.66
CA PHE A 54 -9.17 -5.18 23.17
C PHE A 54 -9.88 -5.98 22.07
N SER A 55 -9.45 -5.87 20.82
CA SER A 55 -9.90 -6.73 19.74
C SER A 55 -9.20 -8.08 19.82
N LYS A 56 -9.95 -9.16 19.56
CA LYS A 56 -9.37 -10.50 19.34
C LYS A 56 -8.56 -10.58 18.03
N TYR A 57 -8.78 -9.63 17.13
CA TYR A 57 -8.13 -9.50 15.83
C TYR A 57 -7.02 -8.43 15.82
N CYS A 58 -6.65 -7.89 17.00
CA CYS A 58 -5.52 -6.98 17.17
C CYS A 58 -4.27 -7.49 16.43
N GLY A 59 -3.67 -6.65 15.59
CA GLY A 59 -2.52 -7.04 14.78
C GLY A 59 -2.87 -7.59 13.40
N SER A 60 -4.15 -7.77 13.06
CA SER A 60 -4.58 -8.26 11.75
C SER A 60 -5.04 -7.13 10.82
N CYS A 61 -5.36 -7.47 9.57
CA CYS A 61 -6.07 -6.56 8.67
C CYS A 61 -7.58 -6.61 8.92
N ARG A 62 -8.20 -5.45 9.12
CA ARG A 62 -9.65 -5.27 9.31
C ARG A 62 -10.48 -5.67 8.09
N TYR A 63 -9.87 -5.71 6.90
CA TYR A 63 -10.56 -5.95 5.64
C TYR A 63 -10.05 -7.19 4.93
N ASN A 64 -10.96 -7.88 4.24
CA ASN A 64 -10.57 -8.90 3.27
C ASN A 64 -9.76 -8.25 2.13
N ARG A 65 -8.80 -9.00 1.59
CA ARG A 65 -7.96 -8.63 0.46
C ARG A 65 -8.74 -8.05 -0.72
N ASP A 66 -9.91 -8.60 -1.03
CA ASP A 66 -10.72 -8.15 -2.17
C ASP A 66 -11.54 -6.88 -1.85
N LYS A 67 -11.49 -6.39 -0.60
CA LYS A 67 -12.23 -5.23 -0.11
C LYS A 67 -11.38 -4.10 0.42
N ILE A 68 -10.09 -4.31 0.72
CA ILE A 68 -9.21 -3.28 1.30
C ILE A 68 -9.17 -2.00 0.46
N PHE A 69 -9.07 -2.11 -0.87
CA PHE A 69 -9.04 -0.95 -1.76
C PHE A 69 -10.39 -0.28 -1.94
N ASP A 70 -11.49 -1.04 -1.86
CA ASP A 70 -12.85 -0.49 -1.83
C ASP A 70 -13.06 0.34 -0.55
N LYS A 71 -12.64 -0.21 0.60
CA LYS A 71 -12.76 0.45 1.91
C LYS A 71 -11.83 1.64 2.09
N SER A 72 -10.67 1.63 1.43
CA SER A 72 -9.68 2.72 1.51
C SER A 72 -9.81 3.74 0.37
N GLY A 73 -10.81 3.60 -0.51
CA GLY A 73 -11.01 4.54 -1.64
C GLY A 73 -9.92 4.49 -2.72
N LEU A 74 -9.22 3.36 -2.85
CA LEU A 74 -8.08 3.16 -3.75
C LEU A 74 -8.45 2.46 -5.07
N THR A 75 -9.71 2.09 -5.27
CA THR A 75 -10.20 1.50 -6.53
C THR A 75 -9.96 2.41 -7.74
N LYS A 76 -9.93 3.74 -7.52
CA LYS A 76 -9.57 4.78 -8.51
C LYS A 76 -8.19 4.59 -9.15
N TYR A 77 -7.32 3.81 -8.51
CA TYR A 77 -5.97 3.60 -9.00
C TYR A 77 -5.83 2.45 -9.98
N GLY A 78 -6.78 1.52 -10.11
CA GLY A 78 -6.67 0.38 -11.02
C GLY A 78 -5.64 -0.66 -10.57
N TYR A 79 -5.62 -0.98 -9.28
CA TYR A 79 -4.78 -2.04 -8.72
C TYR A 79 -5.63 -3.10 -8.04
N LYS A 80 -5.12 -4.33 -7.98
CA LYS A 80 -5.73 -5.45 -7.26
C LYS A 80 -4.74 -6.06 -6.30
N VAL A 81 -5.15 -6.22 -5.04
CA VAL A 81 -4.34 -6.91 -4.05
C VAL A 81 -4.31 -8.41 -4.34
N SER A 82 -3.11 -8.98 -4.37
CA SER A 82 -2.87 -10.40 -4.67
C SER A 82 -2.53 -11.21 -3.42
N LYS A 83 -1.77 -10.64 -2.49
CA LYS A 83 -1.32 -11.30 -1.26
C LYS A 83 -1.25 -10.33 -0.09
N TYR A 84 -1.43 -10.86 1.11
CA TYR A 84 -1.11 -10.18 2.35
C TYR A 84 0.25 -10.64 2.85
N ILE A 85 0.98 -9.72 3.46
CA ILE A 85 2.29 -9.93 4.07
C ILE A 85 2.06 -10.01 5.58
N HIS A 86 2.64 -11.03 6.20
CA HIS A 86 2.64 -11.20 7.64
C HIS A 86 4.07 -11.30 8.12
N ALA A 87 4.38 -10.66 9.24
CA ALA A 87 5.71 -10.67 9.84
C ALA A 87 5.62 -11.20 11.27
N MET A 88 6.65 -11.95 11.68
CA MET A 88 6.84 -12.44 13.05
C MET A 88 8.10 -11.82 13.63
N SER A 89 8.10 -11.53 14.93
CA SER A 89 9.32 -11.20 15.66
C SER A 89 9.61 -12.28 16.69
N HIS A 90 10.84 -12.80 16.67
CA HIS A 90 11.35 -13.73 17.67
C HIS A 90 12.02 -13.05 18.87
N VAL A 91 12.09 -11.72 18.86
CA VAL A 91 12.66 -10.89 19.95
C VAL A 91 11.52 -10.12 20.59
N ASP A 92 11.58 -9.89 21.91
CA ASP A 92 10.70 -8.96 22.64
C ASP A 92 10.67 -7.61 21.92
N VAL A 93 9.68 -7.47 21.04
CA VAL A 93 9.55 -6.33 20.15
C VAL A 93 8.91 -5.19 20.93
N PRO A 94 9.26 -3.93 20.61
CA PRO A 94 8.60 -2.80 21.21
C PRO A 94 7.09 -2.88 20.91
N ARG A 95 6.26 -2.38 21.83
CA ARG A 95 4.78 -2.51 21.89
C ARG A 95 3.97 -2.23 20.60
N TRP A 96 4.58 -1.77 19.51
CA TRP A 96 3.90 -1.55 18.22
C TRP A 96 3.56 -2.86 17.48
N LEU A 97 4.21 -3.99 17.83
CA LEU A 97 3.67 -5.31 17.55
C LEU A 97 2.59 -5.60 18.60
N GLU A 98 1.43 -4.99 18.39
CA GLU A 98 0.34 -5.08 19.34
C GLU A 98 -0.19 -6.51 19.46
N TRP A 99 -0.38 -6.91 20.71
CA TRP A 99 -1.00 -8.18 21.08
C TRP A 99 -2.35 -7.89 21.73
N SER A 100 -3.32 -8.77 21.47
CA SER A 100 -4.59 -8.70 22.18
C SER A 100 -4.37 -8.89 23.68
N THR A 101 -4.82 -7.94 24.48
CA THR A 101 -4.83 -8.03 25.95
C THR A 101 -5.79 -9.08 26.49
N LEU A 102 -6.64 -9.69 25.64
CA LEU A 102 -7.64 -10.69 26.02
C LEU A 102 -7.10 -12.13 26.14
N GLY A 103 -5.81 -12.37 25.86
CA GLY A 103 -5.18 -13.69 25.98
C GLY A 103 -5.60 -14.73 24.92
N GLN A 104 -6.63 -14.45 24.11
CA GLN A 104 -6.97 -15.19 22.90
C GLN A 104 -6.73 -14.32 21.66
N THR A 105 -5.57 -14.49 21.04
CA THR A 105 -5.19 -13.78 19.82
C THR A 105 -5.48 -14.64 18.58
N TRP A 106 -5.80 -13.99 17.46
CA TRP A 106 -5.91 -14.66 16.15
C TRP A 106 -4.58 -15.27 15.67
N SER A 107 -3.46 -14.70 16.09
CA SER A 107 -2.12 -15.26 15.95
C SER A 107 -1.28 -14.90 17.17
N LYS A 108 -0.44 -15.83 17.64
CA LYS A 108 0.40 -15.61 18.83
C LYS A 108 1.68 -14.83 18.49
N ASP A 109 2.20 -15.02 17.28
CA ASP A 109 3.56 -14.59 16.93
C ASP A 109 3.63 -13.73 15.66
N SER A 110 2.51 -13.50 14.96
CA SER A 110 2.50 -12.81 13.66
C SER A 110 1.50 -11.67 13.59
N ASN A 111 1.93 -10.52 13.07
CA ASN A 111 1.02 -9.43 12.67
C ASN A 111 0.95 -9.30 11.16
N TRP A 112 -0.18 -8.81 10.67
CA TRP A 112 -0.32 -8.32 9.30
C TRP A 112 0.57 -7.09 9.13
N MET A 113 1.37 -7.08 8.07
CA MET A 113 2.42 -6.07 7.84
C MET A 113 2.24 -5.36 6.49
N GLY A 114 1.18 -5.68 5.74
CA GLY A 114 0.92 -5.04 4.46
C GLY A 114 0.47 -6.00 3.37
N PHE A 115 0.64 -5.60 2.12
CA PHE A 115 0.12 -6.31 0.97
C PHE A 115 0.97 -6.19 -0.28
N VAL A 116 0.76 -7.13 -1.20
CA VAL A 116 1.25 -7.07 -2.57
C VAL A 116 0.06 -6.79 -3.49
N ALA A 117 0.15 -5.76 -4.31
CA ALA A 117 -0.85 -5.39 -5.30
C ALA A 117 -0.25 -5.27 -6.70
N MET A 118 -1.09 -5.48 -7.73
CA MET A 118 -0.67 -5.40 -9.12
C MET A 118 -1.61 -4.48 -9.89
N SER A 119 -1.07 -3.71 -10.83
CA SER A 119 -1.86 -2.90 -11.76
C SER A 119 -2.76 -3.78 -12.64
N ASP A 120 -3.99 -3.34 -12.91
CA ASP A 120 -4.85 -3.95 -13.91
C ASP A 120 -4.38 -3.60 -15.34
N ASP A 121 -5.12 -4.06 -16.34
CA ASP A 121 -4.70 -3.89 -17.74
C ASP A 121 -4.87 -2.45 -18.24
N GLU A 122 -5.75 -1.64 -17.63
CA GLU A 122 -5.91 -0.23 -17.98
C GLU A 122 -4.70 0.58 -17.47
N GLU A 123 -4.34 0.41 -16.19
CA GLU A 123 -3.15 1.07 -15.65
C GLU A 123 -1.86 0.56 -16.28
N THR A 124 -1.80 -0.74 -16.58
CA THR A 124 -0.63 -1.31 -17.24
C THR A 124 -0.41 -0.68 -18.60
N ARG A 125 -1.47 -0.33 -19.34
CA ARG A 125 -1.35 0.42 -20.60
C ARG A 125 -0.93 1.87 -20.36
N ARG A 126 -1.49 2.53 -19.34
CA ARG A 126 -1.15 3.92 -18.99
C ARG A 126 0.33 4.11 -18.62
N ILE A 127 0.89 3.15 -17.89
CA ILE A 127 2.30 3.17 -17.43
C ILE A 127 3.22 2.41 -18.40
N GLU A 128 2.67 1.58 -19.30
CA GLU A 128 3.39 0.66 -20.21
C GLU A 128 4.21 -0.42 -19.48
N ARG A 129 3.85 -0.70 -18.23
CA ARG A 129 4.46 -1.80 -17.45
C ARG A 129 3.45 -2.36 -16.46
N ARG A 130 3.58 -3.64 -16.14
CA ARG A 130 2.87 -4.22 -14.99
C ARG A 130 3.55 -3.73 -13.73
N ASP A 131 2.88 -2.84 -13.01
CA ASP A 131 3.39 -2.26 -11.77
C ASP A 131 2.99 -3.15 -10.59
N ILE A 132 3.98 -3.57 -9.79
CA ILE A 132 3.77 -4.39 -8.60
C ILE A 132 4.14 -3.53 -7.39
N VAL A 133 3.15 -3.29 -6.53
CA VAL A 133 3.29 -2.51 -5.31
C VAL A 133 3.42 -3.47 -4.14
N VAL A 134 4.41 -3.19 -3.29
CA VAL A 134 4.58 -3.78 -1.97
C VAL A 134 4.47 -2.64 -0.97
N ALA A 135 3.42 -2.66 -0.17
CA ALA A 135 3.11 -1.65 0.83
C ALA A 135 2.94 -2.33 2.18
#